data_AF-A0A364P1L9-F1
#
_entry.id   AF-A0A364P1L9-F1
#
_cell.length_a   1.000
_cell.length_b   1.000
_cell.length_c   1.000
_cell.angle_alpha   90.00
_cell.angle_beta   90.00
_cell.angle_gamma   90.00
#
_symmetry.space_group_name_H-M   'P 1'
#
loop_
_entity.id
_entity.type
_entity.pdbx_description
1 polymer ?
#
loop_
_entity_poly.entity_id
_entity_poly.type
_entity_poly.pdbx_seq_one_letter_code
_entity_poly.pdbx_strand_id
1 'polypeptide(L)'
;MQITDVNLTLNLNFFVNIAISVAVSLGVGGVFYWLIKNIITEKIRQAIKSEYDIKLESHKIELTSKSNIEIERLRSDLSRAASENNIVFAHLHEKRADVIANIYSTLKNVHHQLYNYVKGIEFSGEPSKEDRSKLLADAHKEFFDIYTKKLIFVPAFIAAKIDEINAMMVRTGNEFTYVVLNDQNPERMKKWVEVEERCSGPIKDALTDLEVEFRRLLGDKME
;
A
#
# COMPACT_ATOMS: atom_id res chain seq x y z
N MET A 1 -14.83 74.87 99.93
CA MET A 1 -14.32 74.88 98.54
C MET A 1 -14.06 73.43 98.15
N GLN A 2 -15.09 72.68 97.72
CA GLN A 2 -14.96 71.23 97.43
C GLN A 2 -16.06 70.68 96.47
N ILE A 3 -16.83 71.55 95.81
CA ILE A 3 -18.02 71.16 95.02
C ILE A 3 -17.76 71.20 93.50
N THR A 4 -16.60 71.72 93.06
CA THR A 4 -16.27 71.86 91.63
C THR A 4 -15.60 70.63 90.99
N ASP A 5 -14.98 69.74 91.76
CA ASP A 5 -14.24 68.59 91.20
C ASP A 5 -15.14 67.37 90.85
N VAL A 6 -16.28 67.21 91.52
CA VAL A 6 -17.16 66.04 91.32
C VAL A 6 -17.94 66.12 89.99
N ASN A 7 -18.30 67.32 89.54
CA ASN A 7 -19.04 67.50 88.28
C ASN A 7 -18.16 67.38 87.02
N LEU A 8 -16.85 67.63 87.15
CA LEU A 8 -15.90 67.52 86.04
C LEU A 8 -15.56 66.05 85.75
N THR A 9 -15.41 65.24 86.81
CA THR A 9 -15.13 63.80 86.71
C THR A 9 -16.31 63.00 86.16
N LEU A 10 -17.55 63.39 86.49
CA LEU A 10 -18.77 62.74 85.97
C LEU A 10 -19.00 62.99 84.47
N ASN A 11 -18.77 64.22 83.99
CA ASN A 11 -18.91 64.55 82.56
C ASN A 11 -17.82 63.89 81.70
N LEU A 12 -16.57 63.85 82.18
CA LEU A 12 -15.46 63.23 81.46
C LEU A 12 -15.68 61.72 81.28
N ASN A 13 -16.16 61.04 82.32
CA ASN A 13 -16.48 59.61 82.26
C ASN A 13 -17.65 59.29 81.31
N PHE A 14 -18.62 60.19 81.18
CA PHE A 14 -19.73 60.03 80.23
C PHE A 14 -19.28 60.12 78.77
N PHE A 15 -18.44 61.11 78.42
CA PHE A 15 -17.90 61.25 77.06
C PHE A 15 -16.89 60.15 76.72
N VAL A 16 -16.06 59.72 77.67
CA VAL A 16 -15.13 58.60 77.48
C VAL A 16 -15.89 57.29 77.23
N ASN A 17 -16.97 57.03 77.98
CA ASN A 17 -17.79 55.83 77.75
C ASN A 17 -18.55 55.85 76.41
N ILE A 18 -19.02 57.01 75.95
CA ILE A 18 -19.62 57.15 74.61
C ILE A 18 -18.55 57.01 73.52
N ALA A 19 -17.37 57.61 73.69
CA ALA A 19 -16.27 57.49 72.73
C ALA A 19 -15.79 56.03 72.61
N ILE A 20 -15.70 55.31 73.74
CA ILE A 20 -15.37 53.88 73.76
C ILE A 20 -16.50 53.04 73.15
N SER A 21 -17.77 53.34 73.42
CA SER A 21 -18.88 52.56 72.85
C SER A 21 -19.03 52.78 71.34
N VAL A 22 -18.80 53.99 70.84
CA VAL A 22 -18.75 54.31 69.40
C VAL A 22 -17.51 53.70 68.74
N ALA A 23 -16.34 53.75 69.38
CA ALA A 23 -15.12 53.15 68.88
C ALA A 23 -15.17 51.61 68.85
N VAL A 24 -15.75 50.99 69.88
CA VAL A 24 -15.99 49.54 69.94
C VAL A 24 -17.02 49.13 68.87
N SER A 25 -18.06 49.93 68.63
CA SER A 25 -19.06 49.64 67.60
C SER A 25 -18.50 49.76 66.18
N LEU A 26 -17.66 50.77 65.91
CA LEU A 26 -16.98 50.95 64.62
C LEU A 26 -15.88 49.90 64.40
N GLY A 27 -15.15 49.52 65.46
CA GLY A 27 -14.14 48.47 65.42
C GLY A 27 -14.74 47.08 65.17
N VAL A 28 -15.81 46.73 65.89
CA VAL A 28 -16.52 45.45 65.73
C VAL A 28 -17.20 45.37 64.35
N GLY A 29 -17.82 46.46 63.88
CA GLY A 29 -18.38 46.52 62.53
C GLY A 29 -17.32 46.34 61.43
N GLY A 30 -16.14 46.94 61.60
CA GLY A 30 -15.01 46.80 60.68
C GLY A 30 -14.46 45.37 60.63
N VAL A 31 -14.30 44.71 61.79
CA VAL A 31 -13.86 43.30 61.88
C VAL A 31 -14.90 42.35 61.28
N PHE A 32 -16.19 42.57 61.54
CA PHE A 32 -17.26 41.78 60.93
C PHE A 32 -17.31 41.95 59.41
N TYR A 33 -17.22 43.18 58.92
CA TYR A 33 -17.16 43.46 57.48
C TYR A 33 -15.92 42.80 56.84
N TRP A 34 -14.78 42.87 57.49
CA TRP A 34 -13.54 42.22 57.03
C TRP A 34 -13.67 40.69 56.99
N LEU A 35 -14.24 40.06 58.03
CA LEU A 35 -14.48 38.62 58.08
C LEU A 35 -15.47 38.16 57.01
N ILE A 36 -16.60 38.86 56.84
CA ILE A 36 -17.61 38.55 55.82
C ILE A 36 -17.01 38.69 54.43
N LYS A 37 -16.28 39.79 54.16
CA LYS A 37 -15.60 40.00 52.88
C LYS A 37 -14.60 38.88 52.61
N ASN A 38 -13.84 38.44 53.61
CA ASN A 38 -12.84 37.39 53.42
C ASN A 38 -13.49 36.03 53.13
N ILE A 39 -14.52 35.64 53.90
CA ILE A 39 -15.26 34.38 53.70
C ILE A 39 -15.97 34.35 52.33
N ILE A 40 -16.61 35.45 51.94
CA ILE A 40 -17.30 35.55 50.64
C ILE A 40 -16.26 35.51 49.50
N THR A 41 -15.15 36.22 49.63
CA THR A 41 -14.09 36.24 48.61
C THR A 41 -13.45 34.86 48.43
N GLU A 42 -13.19 34.14 49.52
CA GLU A 42 -12.65 32.78 49.47
C GLU A 42 -13.64 31.79 48.85
N LYS A 43 -14.92 31.86 49.22
CA LYS A 43 -15.95 30.98 48.64
C LYS A 43 -16.18 31.24 47.15
N ILE A 44 -16.23 32.51 46.72
CA ILE A 44 -16.35 32.86 45.30
C ILE A 44 -15.11 32.40 44.53
N ARG A 45 -13.89 32.61 45.07
CA ARG A 45 -12.66 32.11 44.44
C ARG A 45 -12.62 30.60 44.34
N GLN A 46 -13.06 29.87 45.38
CA GLN A 46 -13.14 28.41 45.35
C GLN A 46 -14.16 27.90 44.33
N ALA A 47 -15.36 28.51 44.27
CA ALA A 47 -16.39 28.12 43.32
C ALA A 47 -15.96 28.38 41.86
N ILE A 48 -15.36 29.55 41.58
CA ILE A 48 -14.79 29.85 40.26
C ILE A 48 -13.69 28.84 39.93
N LYS A 49 -12.76 28.59 40.85
CA LYS A 49 -11.67 27.63 40.63
C LYS A 49 -12.19 26.23 40.35
N SER A 50 -13.19 25.75 41.11
CA SER A 50 -13.78 24.43 40.89
C SER A 50 -14.50 24.34 39.55
N GLU A 51 -15.23 25.39 39.12
CA GLU A 51 -15.86 25.41 37.80
C GLU A 51 -14.83 25.38 36.67
N TYR A 52 -13.70 26.08 36.83
CA TYR A 52 -12.59 26.04 35.88
C TYR A 52 -11.92 24.67 35.85
N ASP A 53 -11.68 24.05 37.00
CA ASP A 53 -11.10 22.72 37.11
C ASP A 53 -12.03 21.66 36.46
N ILE A 54 -13.35 21.75 36.68
CA ILE A 54 -14.36 20.88 36.04
C ILE A 54 -14.43 21.08 34.52
N LYS A 55 -14.37 22.34 34.05
CA LYS A 55 -14.35 22.64 32.60
C LYS A 55 -13.06 22.12 31.96
N LEU A 56 -11.94 22.26 32.64
CA LEU A 56 -10.64 21.76 32.17
C LEU A 56 -10.63 20.23 32.11
N GLU A 57 -11.11 19.56 33.16
CA GLU A 57 -11.22 18.10 33.19
C GLU A 57 -12.19 17.59 32.12
N SER A 58 -13.35 18.23 31.97
CA SER A 58 -14.32 17.83 30.93
C SER A 58 -13.76 18.03 29.52
N HIS A 59 -13.08 19.15 29.23
CA HIS A 59 -12.41 19.35 27.94
C HIS A 59 -11.28 18.34 27.72
N LYS A 60 -10.52 18.00 28.76
CA LYS A 60 -9.47 16.99 28.67
C LYS A 60 -10.05 15.61 28.38
N ILE A 61 -11.12 15.21 29.07
CA ILE A 61 -11.84 13.95 28.84
C ILE A 61 -12.44 13.94 27.44
N GLU A 62 -13.03 15.04 26.99
CA GLU A 62 -13.62 15.16 25.67
C GLU A 62 -12.57 15.06 24.56
N LEU A 63 -11.47 15.80 24.68
CA LEU A 63 -10.37 15.78 23.71
C LEU A 63 -9.72 14.40 23.64
N THR A 64 -9.45 13.78 24.80
CA THR A 64 -8.86 12.44 24.84
C THR A 64 -9.81 11.39 24.28
N SER A 65 -11.10 11.46 24.60
CA SER A 65 -12.12 10.58 24.04
C SER A 65 -12.23 10.73 22.52
N LYS A 66 -12.37 11.97 22.03
CA LYS A 66 -12.42 12.27 20.59
C LYS A 66 -11.15 11.81 19.88
N SER A 67 -9.98 12.07 20.45
CA SER A 67 -8.69 11.63 19.90
C SER A 67 -8.59 10.11 19.84
N ASN A 68 -8.99 9.39 20.89
CA ASN A 68 -8.94 7.93 20.93
C ASN A 68 -9.91 7.32 19.91
N ILE A 69 -11.11 7.87 19.79
CA ILE A 69 -12.10 7.45 18.78
C ILE A 69 -11.53 7.67 17.38
N GLU A 70 -10.92 8.82 17.11
CA GLU A 70 -10.36 9.13 15.80
C GLU A 70 -9.14 8.23 15.47
N ILE A 71 -8.26 7.96 16.44
CA ILE A 71 -7.14 7.04 16.26
C ILE A 71 -7.64 5.64 15.94
N GLU A 72 -8.62 5.12 16.68
CA GLU A 72 -9.18 3.79 16.42
C GLU A 72 -9.93 3.74 15.08
N ARG A 73 -10.60 4.82 14.70
CA ARG A 73 -11.21 4.95 13.38
C ARG A 73 -10.17 4.90 12.27
N LEU A 74 -9.11 5.70 12.37
CA LEU A 74 -8.02 5.74 11.38
C LEU A 74 -7.29 4.39 11.29
N ARG A 75 -7.08 3.71 12.43
CA ARG A 75 -6.51 2.35 12.46
C ARG A 75 -7.41 1.35 11.76
N SER A 76 -8.71 1.40 12.03
CA SER A 76 -9.70 0.53 11.38
C SER A 76 -9.76 0.79 9.88
N ASP A 77 -9.80 2.05 9.46
CA ASP A 77 -9.79 2.44 8.04
C ASP A 77 -8.49 2.01 7.33
N LEU A 78 -7.33 2.18 7.97
CA LEU A 78 -6.05 1.71 7.45
C LEU A 78 -6.01 0.19 7.34
N SER A 79 -6.48 -0.52 8.37
CA SER A 79 -6.54 -1.98 8.37
C SER A 79 -7.46 -2.51 7.27
N ARG A 80 -8.60 -1.84 7.02
CA ARG A 80 -9.51 -2.17 5.93
C ARG A 80 -8.84 -1.94 4.58
N ALA A 81 -8.25 -0.77 4.35
CA ALA A 81 -7.56 -0.44 3.10
C ALA A 81 -6.38 -1.38 2.83
N ALA A 82 -5.61 -1.75 3.86
CA ALA A 82 -4.53 -2.74 3.75
C ALA A 82 -5.08 -4.12 3.37
N SER A 83 -6.18 -4.56 3.98
CA SER A 83 -6.84 -5.83 3.66
C SER A 83 -7.35 -5.85 2.22
N GLU A 84 -8.03 -4.80 1.78
CA GLU A 84 -8.53 -4.64 0.40
C GLU A 84 -7.38 -4.68 -0.61
N ASN A 85 -6.31 -3.91 -0.37
CA ASN A 85 -5.13 -3.91 -1.22
C ASN A 85 -4.47 -5.29 -1.28
N ASN A 86 -4.36 -5.99 -0.15
CA ASN A 86 -3.79 -7.34 -0.12
C ASN A 86 -4.64 -8.34 -0.93
N ILE A 87 -5.97 -8.27 -0.85
CA ILE A 87 -6.86 -9.13 -1.64
C ILE A 87 -6.72 -8.84 -3.13
N VAL A 88 -6.77 -7.56 -3.52
CA VAL A 88 -6.63 -7.14 -4.93
C VAL A 88 -5.26 -7.55 -5.47
N PHE A 89 -4.21 -7.34 -4.68
CA PHE A 89 -2.85 -7.71 -5.04
C PHE A 89 -2.71 -9.23 -5.19
N ALA A 90 -3.18 -10.02 -4.23
CA ALA A 90 -3.14 -11.47 -4.29
C ALA A 90 -3.87 -12.01 -5.53
N HIS A 91 -5.10 -11.54 -5.77
CA HIS A 91 -5.88 -11.98 -6.93
C HIS A 91 -5.25 -11.55 -8.26
N LEU A 92 -4.69 -10.34 -8.33
CA LEU A 92 -3.97 -9.88 -9.52
C LEU A 92 -2.70 -10.70 -9.75
N HIS A 93 -1.96 -11.04 -8.70
CA HIS A 93 -0.77 -11.88 -8.80
C HIS A 93 -1.09 -13.29 -9.24
N GLU A 94 -2.14 -13.90 -8.68
CA GLU A 94 -2.66 -15.21 -9.12
C GLU A 94 -3.03 -15.19 -10.60
N LYS A 95 -3.84 -14.20 -11.02
CA LYS A 95 -4.23 -14.05 -12.44
C LYS A 95 -3.04 -13.83 -13.36
N ARG A 96 -2.03 -13.08 -12.92
CA ARG A 96 -0.80 -12.88 -13.69
C ARG A 96 0.00 -14.17 -13.82
N ALA A 97 0.09 -14.97 -12.74
CA ALA A 97 0.77 -16.26 -12.78
C ALA A 97 0.14 -17.21 -13.80
N ASP A 98 -1.19 -17.31 -13.80
CA ASP A 98 -1.93 -18.12 -14.78
C ASP A 98 -1.73 -17.62 -16.22
N VAL A 99 -1.78 -16.31 -16.44
CA VAL A 99 -1.55 -15.73 -17.77
C VAL A 99 -0.15 -16.03 -18.26
N ILE A 100 0.87 -15.81 -17.41
CA ILE A 100 2.27 -16.06 -17.71
C ILE A 100 2.50 -17.53 -18.07
N ALA A 101 1.96 -18.45 -17.25
CA ALA A 101 2.10 -19.89 -17.48
C ALA A 101 1.49 -20.32 -18.83
N ASN A 102 0.30 -19.79 -19.16
CA ASN A 102 -0.37 -20.08 -20.43
C ASN A 102 0.37 -19.53 -21.66
N ILE A 103 0.92 -18.32 -21.55
CA ILE A 103 1.70 -17.72 -22.64
C ILE A 103 3.00 -18.51 -22.84
N TYR A 104 3.70 -18.84 -21.75
CA TYR A 104 4.93 -19.62 -21.83
C TYR A 104 4.70 -21.02 -22.41
N SER A 105 3.64 -21.72 -21.98
CA SER A 105 3.36 -23.08 -22.47
C SER A 105 3.07 -23.10 -23.97
N THR A 106 2.26 -22.16 -24.47
CA THR A 106 1.93 -22.07 -25.89
C THR A 106 3.11 -21.58 -26.73
N LEU A 107 3.90 -20.62 -26.25
CA LEU A 107 5.14 -20.21 -26.91
C LEU A 107 6.15 -21.37 -27.02
N LYS A 108 6.29 -22.18 -25.97
CA LYS A 108 7.14 -23.38 -25.97
C LYS A 108 6.62 -24.45 -26.92
N ASN A 109 5.30 -24.58 -27.07
CA ASN A 109 4.71 -25.47 -28.07
C ASN A 109 5.06 -25.01 -29.50
N VAL A 110 5.01 -23.70 -29.79
CA VAL A 110 5.46 -23.16 -31.08
C VAL A 110 6.91 -23.54 -31.36
N HIS A 111 7.80 -23.37 -30.38
CA HIS A 111 9.21 -23.77 -30.50
C HIS A 111 9.37 -25.26 -30.77
N HIS A 112 8.64 -26.10 -30.03
CA HIS A 112 8.67 -27.55 -30.22
C HIS A 112 8.21 -27.96 -31.64
N GLN A 113 7.09 -27.40 -32.11
CA GLN A 113 6.60 -27.69 -33.47
C GLN A 113 7.53 -27.13 -34.55
N LEU A 114 8.13 -25.96 -34.32
CA LEU A 114 9.12 -25.39 -35.23
C LEU A 114 10.34 -26.31 -35.35
N TYR A 115 10.88 -26.78 -34.22
CA TYR A 115 11.99 -27.72 -34.22
C TYR A 115 11.63 -29.02 -34.97
N ASN A 116 10.45 -29.60 -34.70
CA ASN A 116 9.99 -30.80 -35.42
C ASN A 116 9.81 -30.56 -36.93
N TYR A 117 9.39 -29.36 -37.31
CA TYR A 117 9.25 -28.95 -38.70
C TYR A 117 10.62 -28.81 -39.39
N VAL A 118 11.60 -28.19 -38.73
CA VAL A 118 12.93 -27.93 -39.33
C VAL A 118 13.93 -29.05 -39.13
N LYS A 119 13.73 -30.05 -38.25
CA LYS A 119 14.72 -31.11 -38.04
C LYS A 119 15.06 -31.86 -39.33
N GLY A 120 16.34 -32.12 -39.57
CA GLY A 120 16.82 -32.85 -40.74
C GLY A 120 16.59 -34.36 -40.69
N ILE A 121 16.55 -34.94 -39.49
CA ILE A 121 16.36 -36.38 -39.29
C ILE A 121 14.87 -36.71 -39.25
N GLU A 122 14.45 -37.67 -40.08
CA GLU A 122 13.08 -38.20 -40.13
C GLU A 122 13.08 -39.68 -39.75
N PHE A 123 12.26 -40.05 -38.78
CA PHE A 123 12.05 -41.45 -38.42
C PHE A 123 10.84 -42.02 -39.17
N SER A 124 10.88 -43.31 -39.48
CA SER A 124 9.75 -44.01 -40.11
C SER A 124 8.51 -43.92 -39.21
N GLY A 125 7.39 -43.46 -39.77
CA GLY A 125 6.11 -43.28 -39.05
C GLY A 125 5.88 -41.88 -38.50
N GLU A 126 6.83 -40.95 -38.66
CA GLU A 126 6.61 -39.54 -38.30
C GLU A 126 5.68 -38.83 -39.30
N PRO A 127 4.99 -37.75 -38.86
CA PRO A 127 4.19 -36.94 -39.77
C PRO A 127 5.01 -36.36 -40.92
N SER A 128 4.37 -36.20 -42.06
CA SER A 128 4.98 -35.57 -43.23
C SER A 128 5.43 -34.13 -42.93
N LYS A 129 6.34 -33.58 -43.74
CA LYS A 129 6.73 -32.17 -43.61
C LYS A 129 5.53 -31.22 -43.77
N GLU A 130 4.57 -31.55 -44.62
CA GLU A 130 3.35 -30.77 -44.78
C GLU A 130 2.49 -30.79 -43.51
N ASP A 131 2.31 -31.96 -42.89
CA ASP A 131 1.56 -32.09 -41.64
C ASP A 131 2.26 -31.36 -40.48
N ARG A 132 3.59 -31.45 -40.40
CA ARG A 132 4.39 -30.67 -39.42
C ARG A 132 4.25 -29.16 -39.63
N SER A 133 4.16 -28.71 -40.88
CA SER A 133 3.88 -27.29 -41.18
C SER A 133 2.50 -26.86 -40.68
N LYS A 134 1.48 -27.72 -40.80
CA LYS A 134 0.13 -27.47 -40.27
C LYS A 134 0.15 -27.42 -38.74
N LEU A 135 0.81 -28.36 -38.09
CA LEU A 135 0.98 -28.38 -36.63
C LEU A 135 1.68 -27.12 -36.10
N LEU A 136 2.71 -26.63 -36.80
CA LEU A 136 3.35 -25.36 -36.48
C LEU A 136 2.40 -24.17 -36.64
N ALA A 137 1.63 -24.12 -37.73
CA ALA A 137 0.66 -23.05 -37.96
C ALA A 137 -0.43 -23.03 -36.89
N ASP A 138 -0.95 -24.20 -36.50
CA ASP A 138 -1.95 -24.34 -35.45
C ASP A 138 -1.41 -23.90 -34.08
N ALA A 139 -0.20 -24.33 -33.73
CA ALA A 139 0.47 -23.91 -32.49
C ALA A 139 0.70 -22.39 -32.45
N HIS A 140 1.14 -21.79 -33.57
CA HIS A 140 1.36 -20.35 -33.65
C HIS A 140 0.04 -19.57 -33.54
N LYS A 141 -1.04 -20.08 -34.15
CA LYS A 141 -2.38 -19.50 -34.03
C LYS A 141 -2.85 -19.52 -32.58
N GLU A 142 -2.73 -20.66 -31.90
CA GLU A 142 -3.10 -20.80 -30.47
C GLU A 142 -2.34 -19.81 -29.58
N PHE A 143 -1.02 -19.72 -29.77
CA PHE A 143 -0.18 -18.75 -29.06
C PHE A 143 -0.67 -17.31 -29.30
N PHE A 144 -0.88 -16.93 -30.57
CA PHE A 144 -1.31 -15.58 -30.91
C PHE A 144 -2.68 -15.23 -30.33
N ASP A 145 -3.63 -16.16 -30.37
CA ASP A 145 -4.98 -16.00 -29.81
C ASP A 145 -4.95 -15.75 -28.30
N ILE A 146 -4.04 -16.39 -27.57
CA ILE A 146 -3.88 -16.23 -26.12
C ILE A 146 -3.12 -14.94 -25.81
N TYR A 147 -1.99 -14.73 -26.48
CA TYR A 147 -1.07 -13.63 -26.21
C TYR A 147 -1.73 -12.27 -26.42
N THR A 148 -2.38 -12.07 -27.56
CA THR A 148 -3.05 -10.79 -27.89
C THR A 148 -4.18 -10.44 -26.93
N LYS A 149 -4.97 -11.43 -26.49
CA LYS A 149 -6.10 -11.22 -25.57
C LYS A 149 -5.65 -10.95 -24.13
N LYS A 150 -4.49 -11.46 -23.73
CA LYS A 150 -4.02 -11.42 -22.34
C LYS A 150 -2.83 -10.48 -22.11
N LEU A 151 -2.37 -9.77 -23.15
CA LEU A 151 -1.20 -8.89 -23.12
C LEU A 151 -1.22 -7.86 -21.97
N ILE A 152 -2.39 -7.34 -21.60
CA ILE A 152 -2.56 -6.35 -20.52
C ILE A 152 -2.07 -6.86 -19.14
N PHE A 153 -2.02 -8.17 -18.95
CA PHE A 153 -1.55 -8.77 -17.69
C PHE A 153 -0.03 -9.00 -17.67
N VAL A 154 0.65 -8.83 -18.80
CA VAL A 154 2.08 -9.09 -18.95
C VAL A 154 2.88 -7.78 -18.83
N PRO A 155 3.97 -7.73 -18.04
CA PRO A 155 4.84 -6.56 -18.00
C PRO A 155 5.43 -6.22 -19.38
N ALA A 156 5.55 -4.92 -19.69
CA ALA A 156 5.98 -4.48 -21.03
C ALA A 156 7.36 -5.04 -21.46
N PHE A 157 8.32 -5.14 -20.53
CA PHE A 157 9.65 -5.69 -20.84
C PHE A 157 9.62 -7.19 -21.18
N ILE A 158 8.67 -7.93 -20.60
CA ILE A 158 8.45 -9.35 -20.89
C ILE A 158 7.76 -9.52 -22.24
N ALA A 159 6.75 -8.69 -22.51
CA ALA A 159 6.08 -8.67 -23.81
C ALA A 159 7.09 -8.45 -24.95
N ALA A 160 8.02 -7.49 -24.78
CA ALA A 160 9.08 -7.26 -25.75
C ALA A 160 9.98 -8.50 -26.00
N LYS A 161 10.35 -9.24 -24.94
CA LYS A 161 11.11 -10.49 -25.06
C LYS A 161 10.31 -11.58 -25.79
N ILE A 162 9.02 -11.71 -25.48
CA ILE A 162 8.13 -12.66 -26.17
C ILE A 162 8.04 -12.33 -27.65
N ASP A 163 7.85 -11.05 -27.99
CA ASP A 163 7.78 -10.58 -29.38
C ASP A 163 9.07 -10.87 -30.14
N GLU A 164 10.23 -10.67 -29.50
CA GLU A 164 11.54 -10.97 -30.08
C GLU A 164 11.72 -12.47 -30.35
N ILE A 165 11.38 -13.32 -29.38
CA ILE A 165 11.42 -14.78 -29.52
C ILE A 165 10.48 -15.24 -30.64
N ASN A 166 9.25 -14.74 -30.66
CA ASN A 166 8.31 -15.05 -31.71
C ASN A 166 8.83 -14.63 -33.09
N ALA A 167 9.40 -13.43 -33.20
CA ALA A 167 9.97 -12.95 -34.44
C ALA A 167 11.16 -13.82 -34.91
N MET A 168 12.00 -14.31 -33.99
CA MET A 168 13.06 -15.28 -34.32
C MET A 168 12.48 -16.59 -34.86
N MET A 169 11.45 -17.13 -34.23
CA MET A 169 10.78 -18.36 -34.67
C MET A 169 10.13 -18.20 -36.05
N VAL A 170 9.39 -17.11 -36.26
CA VAL A 170 8.75 -16.81 -37.55
C VAL A 170 9.79 -16.64 -38.66
N ARG A 171 10.88 -15.91 -38.42
CA ARG A 171 11.97 -15.77 -39.40
C ARG A 171 12.58 -17.12 -39.76
N THR A 172 12.83 -17.95 -38.75
CA THR A 172 13.44 -19.29 -38.93
C THR A 172 12.51 -20.22 -39.71
N GLY A 173 11.22 -20.25 -39.37
CA GLY A 173 10.22 -21.03 -40.11
C GLY A 173 10.07 -20.57 -41.56
N ASN A 174 9.99 -19.25 -41.80
CA ASN A 174 9.91 -18.70 -43.15
C ASN A 174 11.15 -19.01 -43.99
N GLU A 175 12.35 -18.89 -43.42
CA GLU A 175 13.58 -19.22 -44.11
C GLU A 175 13.63 -20.70 -44.48
N PHE A 176 13.21 -21.59 -43.57
CA PHE A 176 13.11 -23.00 -43.90
C PHE A 176 12.15 -23.26 -45.07
N THR A 177 10.93 -22.73 -44.98
CA THR A 177 9.87 -22.95 -45.97
C THR A 177 10.21 -22.39 -47.35
N TYR A 178 10.69 -21.14 -47.40
CA TYR A 178 10.83 -20.42 -48.66
C TYR A 178 12.23 -20.53 -49.25
N VAL A 179 13.26 -20.71 -48.41
CA VAL A 179 14.65 -20.81 -48.86
C VAL A 179 15.09 -22.26 -48.86
N VAL A 180 15.13 -22.94 -47.71
CA VAL A 180 15.75 -24.27 -47.59
C VAL A 180 15.01 -25.34 -48.38
N LEU A 181 13.67 -25.41 -48.29
CA LEU A 181 12.89 -26.44 -49.00
C LEU A 181 12.93 -26.29 -50.51
N ASN A 182 13.08 -25.06 -51.02
CA ASN A 182 13.08 -24.78 -52.46
C ASN A 182 14.50 -24.72 -53.07
N ASP A 183 15.55 -24.74 -52.25
CA ASP A 183 16.94 -24.65 -52.71
C ASP A 183 17.38 -25.96 -53.40
N GLN A 184 17.89 -25.84 -54.62
CA GLN A 184 18.43 -26.94 -55.42
C GLN A 184 19.97 -26.96 -55.38
N ASN A 185 20.59 -25.99 -54.70
CA ASN A 185 22.04 -25.89 -54.57
C ASN A 185 22.59 -27.03 -53.67
N PRO A 186 23.75 -27.63 -54.00
CA PRO A 186 24.47 -28.55 -53.12
C PRO A 186 24.67 -28.04 -51.67
N GLU A 187 24.79 -26.71 -51.48
CA GLU A 187 24.94 -26.07 -50.17
C GLU A 187 23.64 -26.01 -49.33
N ARG A 188 22.51 -26.50 -49.86
CA ARG A 188 21.22 -26.53 -49.13
C ARG A 188 21.34 -27.20 -47.76
N MET A 189 22.08 -28.31 -47.68
CA MET A 189 22.23 -29.04 -46.43
C MET A 189 22.88 -28.18 -45.34
N LYS A 190 23.84 -27.34 -45.70
CA LYS A 190 24.47 -26.40 -44.78
C LYS A 190 23.47 -25.40 -44.22
N LYS A 191 22.65 -24.78 -45.09
CA LYS A 191 21.57 -23.87 -44.67
C LYS A 191 20.53 -24.55 -43.79
N TRP A 192 20.22 -25.82 -44.08
CA TRP A 192 19.31 -26.61 -43.26
C TRP A 192 19.87 -26.75 -41.84
N VAL A 193 21.13 -27.18 -41.70
CA VAL A 193 21.80 -27.29 -40.39
C VAL A 193 21.79 -25.95 -39.65
N GLU A 194 22.10 -24.83 -40.32
CA GLU A 194 22.08 -23.49 -39.71
C GLU A 194 20.68 -23.06 -39.19
N VAL A 195 19.61 -23.49 -39.85
CA VAL A 195 18.22 -23.27 -39.40
C VAL A 195 17.89 -24.15 -38.19
N GLU A 196 18.29 -25.43 -38.22
CA GLU A 196 18.07 -26.37 -37.11
C GLU A 196 18.87 -25.97 -35.85
N GLU A 197 20.10 -25.50 -36.02
CA GLU A 197 20.96 -24.96 -34.95
C GLU A 197 20.35 -23.71 -34.30
N ARG A 198 19.71 -22.82 -35.10
CA ARG A 198 19.00 -21.67 -34.55
C ARG A 198 17.87 -22.06 -33.60
N CYS A 199 17.13 -23.11 -33.94
CA CYS A 199 16.07 -23.65 -33.08
C CYS A 199 16.61 -24.28 -31.80
N SER A 200 17.73 -25.00 -31.87
CA SER A 200 18.29 -25.74 -30.72
C SER A 200 19.24 -24.92 -29.84
N GLY A 201 19.78 -23.81 -30.33
CA GLY A 201 20.63 -22.86 -29.60
C GLY A 201 19.91 -21.54 -29.33
N PRO A 202 20.12 -20.46 -30.12
CA PRO A 202 19.66 -19.10 -29.80
C PRO A 202 18.19 -18.97 -29.36
N ILE A 203 17.26 -19.64 -30.04
CA ILE A 203 15.84 -19.57 -29.69
C ILE A 203 15.56 -20.29 -28.36
N LYS A 204 16.19 -21.43 -28.14
CA LYS A 204 16.08 -22.19 -26.89
C LYS A 204 16.68 -21.42 -25.71
N ASP A 205 17.81 -20.76 -25.93
CA ASP A 205 18.48 -19.95 -24.91
C ASP A 205 17.60 -18.75 -24.53
N ALA A 206 17.03 -18.05 -25.51
CA ALA A 206 16.10 -16.95 -25.27
C ALA A 206 14.83 -17.40 -24.51
N LEU A 207 14.30 -18.60 -24.81
CA LEU A 207 13.19 -19.19 -24.04
C LEU A 207 13.58 -19.51 -22.60
N THR A 208 14.81 -19.97 -22.39
CA THR A 208 15.35 -20.27 -21.05
C THR A 208 15.52 -18.98 -20.24
N ASP A 209 16.03 -17.93 -20.86
CA ASP A 209 16.14 -16.60 -20.24
C ASP A 209 14.76 -16.04 -19.89
N LEU A 210 13.77 -16.20 -20.79
CA LEU A 210 12.39 -15.80 -20.52
C LEU A 210 11.80 -16.58 -19.33
N GLU A 211 12.07 -17.88 -19.23
CA GLU A 211 11.64 -18.72 -18.12
C GLU A 211 12.19 -18.23 -16.77
N VAL A 212 13.46 -17.82 -16.73
CA VAL A 212 14.07 -17.22 -15.53
C VAL A 212 13.34 -15.95 -15.11
N GLU A 213 13.01 -15.06 -16.06
CA GLU A 213 12.26 -13.84 -15.74
C GLU A 213 10.84 -14.14 -15.25
N PHE A 214 10.18 -15.15 -15.82
CA PHE A 214 8.89 -15.60 -15.33
C PHE A 214 8.95 -16.14 -13.91
N ARG A 215 9.96 -16.95 -13.58
CA ARG A 215 10.17 -17.44 -12.21
C ARG A 215 10.39 -16.29 -11.22
N ARG A 216 11.18 -15.27 -11.60
CA ARG A 216 11.37 -14.05 -10.79
C ARG A 216 10.05 -13.32 -10.55
N LEU A 217 9.19 -13.19 -11.57
CA LEU A 217 7.86 -12.58 -11.41
C LEU A 217 6.94 -13.39 -10.48
N LEU A 218 7.16 -14.70 -10.37
CA LEU A 218 6.45 -15.59 -9.46
C LEU A 218 7.06 -15.63 -8.04
N GLY A 219 8.17 -14.92 -7.80
CA GLY A 219 8.78 -14.79 -6.47
C GLY A 219 9.99 -15.70 -6.22
N ASP A 220 10.52 -16.34 -7.25
CA ASP A 220 11.75 -17.13 -7.14
C ASP A 220 12.96 -16.20 -6.87
N LYS A 221 13.70 -16.46 -5.79
CA LYS A 221 14.89 -15.66 -5.42
C LYS A 221 16.10 -16.32 -6.05
N MET A 222 16.85 -15.60 -6.88
CA MET A 222 18.12 -16.14 -7.38
C MET A 222 19.14 -16.22 -6.24
N GLU A 223 19.71 -17.40 -6.03
CA GLU A 223 20.98 -17.59 -5.32
C GLU A 223 22.16 -17.34 -6.27
#